data_AF-A0A0A6UDT0-F1
#
_entry.id   AF-A0A0A6UDT0-F1
#
_cell.length_a   1.000
_cell.length_b   1.000
_cell.length_c   1.000
_cell.angle_alpha   90.00
_cell.angle_beta   90.00
_cell.angle_gamma   90.00
#
_symmetry.space_group_name_H-M   'P 1'
#
loop_
_entity.id
_entity.type
_entity.pdbx_description
1 polymer ?
#
loop_
_entity_poly.entity_id
_entity_poly.type
_entity_poly.pdbx_seq_one_letter_code
_entity_poly.pdbx_strand_id
1 'polypeptide(L)'
;MQRRPIAVAAVVAVAGAAAVAFTLPSLAGTEEKSGSRAASDTPGDLSPQLLAAMKRDLGLDGEQAATRLARSEWAGGVSATLAAQTGEDFGGAWLASDGTTLKVAVTDSGAASAVKAAGAVPVLVKRSEAELDAAKTRLDAAAARADGLTGWYVDVATNKVVVVAEPGEKSEALALARKAGLASDAVTVKISDAQPKPLFDVRGADPYFVDVGGGQARCSIGFSVTTGFVTAGHCGEEGTATTGFNNQAQGTVEFSVFPGAADMGFVAVNGNWTPRPVVNDFKGNELPVAGNTEAPVGAAICRSGSTTGTFCGTVLAKNQTVRYPEGAVTGLTRTNVCAEGGDSGGPWLSGDQAQGVTSGGSGDCTAGGETFFQPLNEILAAQNLTLVTTAGEESTTPPTAAPTTAPPAGEGAEASACDALPVQRDGTINRAGQAQAQPNGGAYRARAGTHSACLDAPAGADFDLLLQQRNNRGQFRTVARSTGAGDKTLSFAGRSGTYRYVVVATAGTGAYSLGFNVQ
;
A
#
# COMPACT_ATOMS: atom_id res chain seq x y z
N MET A 1 -4.33 -63.01 22.79
CA MET A 1 -3.81 -63.94 21.77
C MET A 1 -2.59 -63.30 21.10
N GLN A 2 -1.52 -64.09 21.02
CA GLN A 2 -0.29 -63.98 20.21
C GLN A 2 0.39 -62.61 19.96
N ARG A 3 1.55 -62.48 20.61
CA ARG A 3 2.72 -61.66 20.25
C ARG A 3 3.45 -62.27 19.04
N ARG A 4 4.14 -61.46 18.22
CA ARG A 4 5.59 -61.59 17.93
C ARG A 4 6.17 -60.41 17.09
N PRO A 5 7.50 -60.15 17.18
CA PRO A 5 8.18 -58.85 16.98
C PRO A 5 9.18 -58.81 15.81
N ILE A 6 9.71 -57.63 15.43
CA ILE A 6 10.96 -57.43 14.64
C ILE A 6 11.53 -56.05 15.05
N ALA A 7 12.58 -55.95 15.89
CA ALA A 7 14.03 -56.12 15.70
C ALA A 7 14.76 -54.82 15.30
N VAL A 8 15.65 -54.39 16.19
CA VAL A 8 16.59 -53.26 16.10
C VAL A 8 17.85 -53.69 15.37
N ALA A 9 18.42 -52.84 14.52
CA ALA A 9 19.82 -52.93 14.12
C ALA A 9 20.43 -51.52 14.00
N ALA A 10 21.35 -51.22 14.91
CA ALA A 10 22.26 -50.08 14.85
C ALA A 10 23.51 -50.49 14.07
N VAL A 11 23.99 -49.63 13.16
CA VAL A 11 25.30 -49.78 12.50
C VAL A 11 26.12 -48.53 12.78
N VAL A 12 27.21 -48.73 13.50
CA VAL A 12 28.33 -47.79 13.66
C VAL A 12 29.26 -47.99 12.48
N ALA A 13 29.61 -46.93 11.76
CA ALA A 13 30.68 -46.93 10.77
C ALA A 13 31.70 -45.84 11.11
N VAL A 14 32.93 -46.28 11.38
CA VAL A 14 34.13 -45.45 11.53
C VAL A 14 34.81 -45.35 10.16
N ALA A 15 35.12 -44.13 9.72
CA ALA A 15 36.09 -43.81 8.67
C ALA A 15 36.65 -42.42 9.01
N GLY A 16 37.95 -42.17 9.14
CA GLY A 16 39.07 -42.65 8.34
C GLY A 16 39.63 -41.43 7.60
N ALA A 17 40.59 -40.73 8.20
CA ALA A 17 41.21 -39.54 7.62
C ALA A 17 42.05 -39.90 6.39
N ALA A 18 41.82 -39.21 5.27
CA ALA A 18 42.71 -39.21 4.12
C ALA A 18 42.81 -37.78 3.57
N ALA A 19 44.02 -37.21 3.64
CA ALA A 19 44.37 -35.96 3.01
C ALA A 19 44.46 -36.16 1.49
N VAL A 20 43.75 -35.32 0.72
CA VAL A 20 43.87 -35.26 -0.74
C VAL A 20 44.28 -33.85 -1.12
N ALA A 21 45.51 -33.73 -1.61
CA ALA A 21 46.02 -32.54 -2.27
C ALA A 21 45.30 -32.37 -3.62
N PHE A 22 44.67 -31.21 -3.83
CA PHE A 22 44.15 -30.84 -5.14
C PHE A 22 45.08 -29.85 -5.82
N THR A 23 45.63 -30.30 -6.93
CA THR A 23 46.35 -29.54 -7.95
C THR A 23 45.35 -28.69 -8.75
N LEU A 24 45.66 -27.42 -8.96
CA LEU A 24 44.87 -26.51 -9.80
C LEU A 24 45.12 -26.83 -11.28
N PRO A 25 44.07 -27.06 -12.10
CA PRO A 25 44.21 -27.07 -13.55
C PRO A 25 44.16 -25.64 -14.10
N SER A 26 45.20 -25.29 -14.85
CA SER A 26 45.23 -24.17 -15.80
C SER A 26 44.10 -24.32 -16.81
N LEU A 27 43.25 -23.29 -16.94
CA LEU A 27 42.30 -23.17 -18.05
C LEU A 27 42.74 -22.04 -19.00
N ALA A 28 43.15 -22.47 -20.18
CA ALA A 28 43.33 -21.64 -21.36
C ALA A 28 41.96 -21.24 -21.93
N GLY A 29 41.95 -20.09 -22.60
CA GLY A 29 40.76 -19.33 -22.95
C GLY A 29 39.80 -19.99 -23.95
N THR A 30 38.55 -19.61 -23.79
CA THR A 30 37.54 -19.54 -24.84
C THR A 30 36.89 -18.17 -24.76
N GLU A 31 37.01 -17.43 -25.86
CA GLU A 31 36.38 -16.12 -26.07
C GLU A 31 34.85 -16.25 -25.97
N GLU A 32 34.26 -15.59 -24.98
CA GLU A 32 32.86 -15.19 -25.05
C GLU A 32 32.80 -13.67 -25.17
N LYS A 33 32.12 -13.22 -26.23
CA LYS A 33 31.75 -11.83 -26.47
C LYS A 33 30.90 -11.33 -25.30
N SER A 34 31.56 -10.74 -24.31
CA SER A 34 30.89 -9.89 -23.32
C SER A 34 30.36 -8.66 -24.02
N GLY A 35 29.06 -8.65 -24.29
CA GLY A 35 28.30 -7.43 -24.43
C GLY A 35 28.41 -6.68 -23.11
N SER A 36 29.32 -5.71 -23.05
CA SER A 36 29.46 -4.76 -21.96
C SER A 36 28.13 -4.00 -21.84
N ARG A 37 27.26 -4.49 -20.95
CA ARG A 37 26.32 -3.62 -20.27
C ARG A 37 27.20 -2.78 -19.38
N ALA A 38 27.44 -1.53 -19.78
CA ALA A 38 27.99 -0.53 -18.90
C ALA A 38 27.07 -0.47 -17.67
N ALA A 39 27.46 -1.18 -16.60
CA ALA A 39 27.05 -0.82 -15.27
C ALA A 39 27.70 0.53 -15.01
N SER A 40 26.87 1.55 -14.86
CA SER A 40 27.28 2.90 -14.50
C SER A 40 27.84 2.88 -13.07
N ASP A 41 29.07 2.40 -12.89
CA ASP A 41 29.84 2.62 -11.68
C ASP A 41 30.39 4.05 -11.71
N THR A 42 29.51 5.00 -11.38
CA THR A 42 29.94 6.30 -10.86
C THR A 42 29.56 6.34 -9.38
N PRO A 43 30.52 6.48 -8.46
CA PRO A 43 30.23 6.82 -7.07
C PRO A 43 29.59 8.23 -7.05
N GLY A 44 28.26 8.31 -6.97
CA GLY A 44 27.57 9.60 -6.92
C GLY A 44 26.07 9.64 -7.25
N ASP A 45 25.50 8.64 -7.94
CA ASP A 45 24.08 8.66 -8.28
C ASP A 45 23.20 8.08 -7.16
N LEU A 46 23.04 8.89 -6.12
CA LEU A 46 22.01 8.65 -5.11
C LEU A 46 20.63 8.68 -5.77
N SER A 47 19.76 7.71 -5.48
CA SER A 47 18.45 7.68 -6.11
C SER A 47 17.68 8.96 -5.79
N PRO A 48 17.02 9.60 -6.77
CA PRO A 48 16.22 10.79 -6.53
C PRO A 48 15.16 10.59 -5.43
N GLN A 49 14.66 9.36 -5.29
CA GLN A 49 13.72 8.96 -4.25
C GLN A 49 14.38 8.97 -2.86
N LEU A 50 15.62 8.48 -2.73
CA LEU A 50 16.35 8.53 -1.46
C LEU A 50 16.66 9.99 -1.07
N LEU A 51 17.06 10.82 -2.03
CA LEU A 51 17.30 12.25 -1.79
C LEU A 51 16.01 12.98 -1.35
N ALA A 52 14.89 12.68 -2.00
CA ALA A 52 13.58 13.22 -1.61
C ALA A 52 13.20 12.79 -0.19
N ALA A 53 13.41 11.51 0.16
CA ALA A 53 13.17 11.01 1.52
C ALA A 53 14.09 11.68 2.55
N MET A 54 15.38 11.81 2.28
CA MET A 54 16.33 12.51 3.16
C MET A 54 15.96 13.99 3.35
N LYS A 55 15.48 14.65 2.30
CA LYS A 55 14.96 16.02 2.41
C LYS A 55 13.73 16.09 3.31
N ARG A 56 12.76 15.20 3.10
CA ARG A 56 11.52 15.14 3.88
C ARG A 56 11.80 14.84 5.37
N ASP A 57 12.64 13.85 5.63
CA ASP A 57 12.79 13.26 6.97
C ASP A 57 13.89 13.92 7.80
N LEU A 58 14.96 14.37 7.14
CA LEU A 58 16.12 14.97 7.81
C LEU A 58 16.28 16.46 7.52
N GLY A 59 15.45 17.04 6.63
CA GLY A 59 15.54 18.44 6.23
C GLY A 59 16.77 18.78 5.39
N LEU A 60 17.43 17.79 4.80
CA LEU A 60 18.68 17.97 4.05
C LEU A 60 18.40 18.29 2.57
N ASP A 61 19.04 19.32 2.03
CA ASP A 61 19.07 19.50 0.58
C ASP A 61 19.93 18.43 -0.13
N GLY A 62 19.95 18.44 -1.47
CA GLY A 62 20.64 17.41 -2.24
C GLY A 62 22.15 17.35 -1.96
N GLU A 63 22.81 18.50 -1.79
CA GLU A 63 24.24 18.57 -1.51
C GLU A 63 24.55 18.13 -0.07
N GLN A 64 23.72 18.54 0.88
CA GLN A 64 23.81 18.14 2.28
C GLN A 64 23.58 16.63 2.45
N ALA A 65 22.59 16.06 1.75
CA ALA A 65 22.31 14.63 1.76
C ALA A 65 23.48 13.82 1.18
N ALA A 66 24.02 14.24 0.03
CA ALA A 66 25.20 13.62 -0.57
C ALA A 66 26.42 13.68 0.36
N THR A 67 26.67 14.85 0.96
CA THR A 67 27.75 15.05 1.93
C THR A 67 27.58 14.15 3.17
N ARG A 68 26.35 14.04 3.69
CA ARG A 68 26.02 13.21 4.85
C ARG A 68 26.28 11.73 4.58
N LEU A 69 25.94 11.26 3.38
CA LEU A 69 26.17 9.87 2.98
C LEU A 69 27.65 9.57 2.77
N ALA A 70 28.37 10.43 2.05
CA ALA A 70 29.83 10.30 1.90
C ALA A 70 30.57 10.32 3.25
N ARG A 71 30.12 11.15 4.20
CA ARG A 71 30.66 11.17 5.56
C ARG A 71 30.34 9.91 6.35
N SER A 72 29.14 9.34 6.16
CA SER A 72 28.75 8.08 6.81
C SER A 72 29.59 6.91 6.30
N GLU A 73 29.86 6.85 5.00
CA GLU A 73 30.72 5.82 4.38
C GLU A 73 32.16 5.91 4.90
N TRP A 74 32.77 7.11 4.84
CA TRP A 74 34.10 7.36 5.39
C TRP A 74 34.17 6.98 6.88
N ALA A 75 33.16 7.35 7.66
CA ALA A 75 33.12 7.07 9.08
C ALA A 75 33.05 5.57 9.39
N GLY A 76 32.28 4.81 8.60
CA GLY A 76 32.23 3.35 8.69
C GLY A 76 33.60 2.71 8.45
N GLY A 77 34.32 3.14 7.41
CA GLY A 77 35.66 2.65 7.10
C GLY A 77 36.70 2.98 8.18
N VAL A 78 36.71 4.22 8.69
CA VAL A 78 37.61 4.64 9.78
C VAL A 78 37.29 3.89 11.07
N SER A 79 36.01 3.74 11.41
CA SER A 79 35.57 3.00 12.59
C SER A 79 36.07 1.55 12.56
N ALA A 80 35.86 0.84 11.45
CA ALA A 80 36.31 -0.55 11.31
C ALA A 80 37.84 -0.69 11.42
N THR A 81 38.58 0.25 10.81
CA THR A 81 40.04 0.29 10.88
C THR A 81 40.54 0.48 12.31
N LEU A 82 39.96 1.45 13.03
CA LEU A 82 40.35 1.74 14.41
C LEU A 82 39.95 0.60 15.35
N ALA A 83 38.78 -0.01 15.19
CA ALA A 83 38.38 -1.18 15.96
C ALA A 83 39.38 -2.33 15.81
N ALA A 84 39.84 -2.60 14.59
CA ALA A 84 40.87 -3.62 14.34
C ALA A 84 42.24 -3.28 14.94
N GLN A 85 42.61 -1.99 14.97
CA GLN A 85 43.88 -1.53 15.51
C GLN A 85 43.91 -1.49 17.04
N THR A 86 42.82 -1.05 17.67
CA THR A 86 42.75 -0.90 19.13
C THR A 86 42.28 -2.17 19.84
N GLY A 87 41.68 -3.12 19.13
CA GLY A 87 41.28 -4.42 19.67
C GLY A 87 40.34 -4.27 20.87
N GLU A 88 40.71 -4.88 22.00
CA GLU A 88 39.91 -4.87 23.23
C GLU A 88 39.70 -3.46 23.81
N ASP A 89 40.51 -2.48 23.42
CA ASP A 89 40.38 -1.10 23.87
C ASP A 89 39.34 -0.28 23.09
N PHE A 90 38.74 -0.85 22.04
CA PHE A 90 37.71 -0.16 21.26
C PHE A 90 36.41 -0.02 22.07
N GLY A 91 35.95 1.22 22.26
CA GLY A 91 34.75 1.56 23.04
C GLY A 91 33.50 1.86 22.19
N GLY A 92 33.59 1.72 20.86
CA GLY A 92 32.53 2.04 19.91
C GLY A 92 32.76 3.35 19.14
N ALA A 93 31.98 3.59 18.10
CA ALA A 93 32.06 4.83 17.30
C ALA A 93 30.67 5.35 16.91
N TRP A 94 30.55 6.66 16.76
CA TRP A 94 29.31 7.31 16.32
C TRP A 94 29.57 8.64 15.64
N LEU A 95 28.67 9.04 14.76
CA LEU A 95 28.63 10.42 14.26
C LEU A 95 27.92 11.30 15.30
N ALA A 96 28.46 12.50 15.55
CA ALA A 96 27.82 13.49 16.39
C ALA A 96 26.46 13.93 15.78
N SER A 97 25.71 14.75 16.52
CA SER A 97 24.39 15.23 16.08
C SER A 97 24.43 16.07 14.80
N ASP A 98 25.59 16.66 14.47
CA ASP A 98 25.83 17.34 13.19
C ASP A 98 25.84 16.38 11.99
N GLY A 99 26.01 15.08 12.26
CA GLY A 99 26.09 14.06 11.26
C GLY A 99 27.39 13.98 10.47
N THR A 100 28.42 14.71 10.88
CA THR A 100 29.67 14.84 10.13
C THR A 100 30.90 14.55 10.98
N THR A 101 30.82 14.79 12.29
CA THR A 101 31.95 14.58 13.20
C THR A 101 31.95 13.15 13.73
N LEU A 102 32.93 12.34 13.31
CA LEU A 102 33.13 11.00 13.86
C LEU A 102 33.78 11.07 15.24
N LYS A 103 33.12 10.49 16.24
CA LYS A 103 33.65 10.24 17.58
C LYS A 103 33.96 8.76 17.72
N VAL A 104 35.13 8.46 18.29
CA VAL A 104 35.57 7.08 18.55
C VAL A 104 35.92 6.97 20.03
N ALA A 105 35.19 6.11 20.73
CA ALA A 105 35.45 5.78 22.11
C ALA A 105 36.59 4.78 22.22
N VAL A 106 37.50 5.00 23.18
CA VAL A 106 38.59 4.08 23.52
C VAL A 106 38.76 4.02 25.04
N THR A 107 39.18 2.87 25.57
CA THR A 107 39.49 2.72 27.01
C THR A 107 40.95 3.08 27.32
N ASP A 108 41.86 2.87 26.37
CA ASP A 108 43.24 3.30 26.49
C ASP A 108 43.47 4.71 25.89
N SER A 109 43.99 5.60 26.72
CA SER A 109 44.44 6.93 26.29
C SER A 109 45.55 6.91 25.23
N GLY A 110 46.33 5.82 25.13
CA GLY A 110 47.36 5.62 24.10
C GLY A 110 46.79 5.59 22.67
N ALA A 111 45.57 5.06 22.51
CA ALA A 111 44.88 4.98 21.23
C ALA A 111 44.38 6.34 20.70
N ALA A 112 44.30 7.37 21.56
CA ALA A 112 43.78 8.68 21.18
C ALA A 112 44.57 9.35 20.04
N SER A 113 45.87 9.04 19.92
CA SER A 113 46.73 9.55 18.84
C SER A 113 46.35 8.96 17.48
N ALA A 114 46.11 7.64 17.41
CA ALA A 114 45.67 6.96 16.20
C ALA A 114 44.28 7.44 15.75
N VAL A 115 43.35 7.63 16.68
CA VAL A 115 42.01 8.16 16.40
C VAL A 115 42.09 9.56 15.77
N LYS A 116 42.91 10.45 16.33
CA LYS A 116 43.12 11.81 15.77
C LYS A 116 43.78 11.76 14.40
N ALA A 117 44.78 10.90 14.21
CA ALA A 117 45.45 10.73 12.93
C ALA A 117 44.50 10.24 11.83
N ALA A 118 43.49 9.45 12.20
CA ALA A 118 42.43 9.01 11.30
C ALA A 118 41.34 10.07 11.04
N GLY A 119 41.46 11.28 11.61
CA GLY A 119 40.51 12.38 11.41
C GLY A 119 39.26 12.33 12.30
N ALA A 120 39.25 11.46 13.32
CA ALA A 120 38.16 11.33 14.27
C ALA A 120 38.48 12.00 15.63
N VAL A 121 37.45 12.20 16.44
CA VAL A 121 37.58 12.76 17.80
C VAL A 121 37.61 11.62 18.83
N PRO A 122 38.72 11.44 19.57
CA PRO A 122 38.79 10.42 20.60
C PRO A 122 37.94 10.78 21.81
N VAL A 123 37.25 9.79 22.36
CA VAL A 123 36.47 9.89 23.60
C VAL A 123 36.99 8.82 24.56
N LEU A 124 37.59 9.22 25.68
CA LEU A 124 38.04 8.26 26.67
C LEU A 124 36.82 7.75 27.45
N VAL A 125 36.63 6.42 27.47
CA VAL A 125 35.51 5.76 28.14
C VAL A 125 35.98 4.72 29.15
N LYS A 126 35.07 4.28 30.03
CA LYS A 126 35.38 3.30 31.07
C LYS A 126 35.33 1.86 30.57
N ARG A 127 34.43 1.59 29.62
CA ARG A 127 34.15 0.23 29.13
C ARG A 127 34.42 0.11 27.66
N SER A 128 34.97 -1.02 27.24
CA SER A 128 35.05 -1.34 25.82
C SER A 128 33.66 -1.74 25.27
N GLU A 129 33.52 -1.72 23.95
CA GLU A 129 32.32 -2.19 23.27
C GLU A 129 32.09 -3.68 23.59
N ALA A 130 33.15 -4.49 23.60
CA ALA A 130 33.09 -5.91 23.93
C ALA A 130 32.56 -6.15 25.36
N GLU A 131 32.93 -5.31 26.34
CA GLU A 131 32.40 -5.39 27.70
C GLU A 131 30.90 -5.03 27.77
N LEU A 132 30.48 -4.02 27.00
CA LEU A 132 29.08 -3.61 26.90
C LEU A 132 28.22 -4.67 26.21
N ASP A 133 28.73 -5.29 25.15
CA ASP A 133 28.08 -6.40 24.45
C ASP A 133 27.96 -7.62 25.35
N ALA A 134 29.01 -7.98 26.08
CA ALA A 134 28.95 -9.06 27.06
C ALA A 134 27.90 -8.78 28.16
N ALA A 135 27.73 -7.52 28.56
CA ALA A 135 26.66 -7.11 29.47
C ALA A 135 25.28 -7.25 28.83
N LYS A 136 25.11 -6.83 27.57
CA LYS A 136 23.86 -7.00 26.82
C LYS A 136 23.50 -8.49 26.66
N THR A 137 24.46 -9.37 26.34
CA THR A 137 24.23 -10.81 26.23
C THR A 137 23.73 -11.43 27.54
N ARG A 138 24.22 -10.97 28.70
CA ARG A 138 23.68 -11.42 30.00
C ARG A 138 22.23 -10.96 30.21
N LEU A 139 21.87 -9.76 29.74
CA LEU A 139 20.48 -9.28 29.74
C LEU A 139 19.60 -10.12 28.80
N ASP A 140 20.08 -10.43 27.58
CA ASP A 140 19.39 -11.30 26.63
C ASP A 140 19.06 -12.67 27.26
N ALA A 141 20.00 -13.26 28.02
CA ALA A 141 19.78 -14.53 28.72
C ALA A 141 18.81 -14.42 29.92
N ALA A 142 18.65 -13.24 30.52
CA ALA A 142 17.73 -13.00 31.62
C ALA A 142 16.29 -12.68 31.17
N ALA A 143 16.10 -12.40 29.88
CA ALA A 143 14.91 -11.82 29.26
C ALA A 143 13.64 -12.69 29.27
N ALA A 144 13.72 -13.97 29.66
CA ALA A 144 12.54 -14.84 29.76
C ALA A 144 11.44 -14.33 30.73
N ARG A 145 11.67 -13.21 31.41
CA ARG A 145 10.73 -12.47 32.28
C ARG A 145 10.93 -10.96 32.10
N ALA A 146 10.61 -10.45 30.91
CA ALA A 146 10.76 -9.04 30.55
C ALA A 146 9.41 -8.31 30.39
N ASP A 147 8.37 -8.76 31.10
CA ASP A 147 7.08 -8.06 31.13
C ASP A 147 7.28 -6.59 31.51
N GLY A 148 6.60 -5.68 30.81
CA GLY A 148 6.75 -4.23 31.01
C GLY A 148 8.00 -3.59 30.37
N LEU A 149 8.84 -4.37 29.67
CA LEU A 149 10.01 -3.88 28.94
C LEU A 149 9.85 -4.03 27.43
N THR A 150 10.30 -3.02 26.68
CA THR A 150 10.14 -2.97 25.21
C THR A 150 11.45 -3.15 24.45
N GLY A 151 12.59 -3.24 25.14
CA GLY A 151 13.88 -3.61 24.55
C GLY A 151 15.09 -3.22 25.39
N TRP A 152 16.29 -3.53 24.90
CA TRP A 152 17.56 -3.06 25.47
C TRP A 152 18.68 -3.05 24.42
N TYR A 153 19.64 -2.16 24.56
CA TYR A 153 20.72 -1.96 23.59
C TYR A 153 21.99 -1.39 24.23
N VAL A 154 23.13 -1.53 23.54
CA VAL A 154 24.39 -0.86 23.89
C VAL A 154 24.37 0.56 23.35
N ASP A 155 24.57 1.54 24.23
CA ASP A 155 24.74 2.94 23.88
C ASP A 155 26.22 3.31 24.05
N VAL A 156 26.97 3.25 22.94
CA VAL A 156 28.40 3.59 22.91
C VAL A 156 28.66 5.06 23.23
N ALA A 157 27.72 5.96 22.92
CA ALA A 157 27.88 7.39 23.16
C ALA A 157 27.79 7.74 24.64
N THR A 158 26.97 7.02 25.41
CA THR A 158 26.89 7.16 26.88
C THR A 158 27.69 6.11 27.65
N ASN A 159 28.35 5.17 26.93
CA ASN A 159 29.14 4.05 27.45
C ASN A 159 28.39 3.17 28.45
N LYS A 160 27.13 2.84 28.12
CA LYS A 160 26.16 2.13 28.98
C LYS A 160 25.29 1.17 28.19
N VAL A 161 24.67 0.22 28.89
CA VAL A 161 23.53 -0.56 28.38
C VAL A 161 22.23 0.15 28.77
N VAL A 162 21.38 0.42 27.79
CA VAL A 162 20.07 1.05 28.00
C VAL A 162 19.00 -0.03 28.01
N VAL A 163 18.16 -0.04 29.05
CA VAL A 163 16.94 -0.86 29.13
C VAL A 163 15.75 0.05 28.90
N VAL A 164 14.89 -0.30 27.95
CA VAL A 164 13.68 0.46 27.60
C VAL A 164 12.49 -0.15 28.33
N ALA A 165 11.83 0.66 29.14
CA ALA A 165 10.75 0.25 30.03
C ALA A 165 9.48 1.07 29.78
N GLU A 166 8.32 0.45 29.99
CA GLU A 166 7.03 1.12 29.97
C GLU A 166 6.90 2.13 31.12
N PRO A 167 5.98 3.12 31.01
CA PRO A 167 5.68 4.02 32.12
C PRO A 167 5.26 3.24 33.39
N GLY A 168 6.08 3.32 34.44
CA GLY A 168 5.86 2.61 35.71
C GLY A 168 6.87 1.49 35.99
N GLU A 169 7.50 0.93 34.95
CA GLU A 169 8.27 -0.32 35.01
C GLU A 169 9.79 -0.11 35.23
N LYS A 170 10.16 1.04 35.81
CA LYS A 170 11.58 1.39 36.03
C LYS A 170 12.25 0.46 37.04
N SER A 171 11.54 0.08 38.09
CA SER A 171 12.05 -0.81 39.15
C SER A 171 12.38 -2.19 38.59
N GLU A 172 11.51 -2.68 37.71
CA GLU A 172 11.53 -3.97 37.05
C GLU A 172 12.71 -4.03 36.07
N ALA A 173 12.90 -2.98 35.27
CA ALA A 173 14.06 -2.82 34.40
C ALA A 173 15.39 -2.89 35.18
N LEU A 174 15.49 -2.16 36.31
CA LEU A 174 16.69 -2.18 37.16
C LEU A 174 16.87 -3.53 37.87
N ALA A 175 15.78 -4.20 38.25
CA ALA A 175 15.83 -5.53 38.86
C ALA A 175 16.32 -6.59 37.87
N LEU A 176 15.85 -6.55 36.62
CA LEU A 176 16.32 -7.43 35.56
C LEU A 176 17.81 -7.21 35.28
N ALA A 177 18.26 -5.96 35.17
CA ALA A 177 19.67 -5.65 34.96
C ALA A 177 20.57 -6.14 36.11
N ARG A 178 20.14 -5.96 37.37
CA ARG A 178 20.87 -6.51 38.55
C ARG A 178 20.92 -8.04 38.51
N LYS A 179 19.82 -8.69 38.14
CA LYS A 179 19.73 -10.15 38.01
C LYS A 179 20.65 -10.68 36.91
N ALA A 180 20.79 -9.93 35.82
CA ALA A 180 21.76 -10.20 34.75
C ALA A 180 23.22 -9.87 35.14
N GLY A 181 23.46 -9.40 36.37
CA GLY A 181 24.80 -9.12 36.90
C GLY A 181 25.41 -7.82 36.38
N LEU A 182 24.59 -6.87 35.91
CA LEU A 182 25.09 -5.58 35.45
C LEU A 182 25.31 -4.63 36.63
N ALA A 183 26.46 -3.94 36.62
CA ALA A 183 26.75 -2.88 37.57
C ALA A 183 25.80 -1.70 37.37
N SER A 184 25.42 -1.03 38.47
CA SER A 184 24.46 0.09 38.42
C SER A 184 24.95 1.27 37.58
N ASP A 185 26.27 1.49 37.52
CA ASP A 185 26.88 2.54 36.70
C ASP A 185 27.01 2.15 35.21
N ALA A 186 26.77 0.88 34.87
CA ALA A 186 26.76 0.37 33.49
C ALA A 186 25.37 0.43 32.82
N VAL A 187 24.32 0.79 33.56
CA VAL A 187 22.94 0.70 33.09
C VAL A 187 22.25 2.06 33.11
N THR A 188 21.36 2.30 32.15
CA THR A 188 20.39 3.39 32.19
C THR A 188 19.03 2.86 31.78
N VAL A 189 17.96 3.37 32.41
CA VAL A 189 16.59 3.02 32.03
C VAL A 189 16.00 4.17 31.23
N LYS A 190 15.54 3.89 30.02
CA LYS A 190 14.78 4.80 29.18
C LYS A 190 13.29 4.46 29.31
N ILE A 191 12.48 5.43 29.75
CA ILE A 191 11.02 5.26 29.76
C ILE A 191 10.50 5.56 28.35
N SER A 192 9.66 4.66 27.83
CA SER A 192 9.04 4.79 26.51
C SER A 192 7.65 4.17 26.54
N ASP A 193 6.67 4.88 26.00
CA ASP A 193 5.32 4.39 25.72
C ASP A 193 5.23 3.64 24.38
N ALA A 194 6.26 3.74 23.53
CA ALA A 194 6.33 3.03 22.26
C ALA A 194 6.33 1.50 22.43
N GLN A 195 5.46 0.84 21.67
CA GLN A 195 5.31 -0.62 21.60
C GLN A 195 5.66 -1.09 20.19
N PRO A 196 6.89 -1.57 19.94
CA PRO A 196 7.29 -2.10 18.64
C PRO A 196 6.38 -3.26 18.22
N LYS A 197 5.96 -3.27 16.96
CA LYS A 197 5.13 -4.33 16.38
C LYS A 197 5.70 -4.75 15.02
N PRO A 198 5.52 -6.01 14.61
CA PRO A 198 5.75 -6.39 13.22
C PRO A 198 4.87 -5.55 12.28
N LEU A 199 5.43 -5.12 11.16
CA LEU A 199 4.73 -4.38 10.12
C LEU A 199 4.65 -5.26 8.87
N PHE A 200 3.45 -5.40 8.31
CA PHE A 200 3.15 -6.17 7.11
C PHE A 200 2.38 -5.31 6.13
N ASP A 201 2.51 -5.58 4.83
CA ASP A 201 1.76 -4.88 3.80
C ASP A 201 0.50 -5.66 3.41
N VAL A 202 -0.58 -4.92 3.13
CA VAL A 202 -1.78 -5.43 2.47
C VAL A 202 -1.66 -5.04 1.01
N ARG A 203 -1.53 -6.05 0.15
CA ARG A 203 -1.44 -5.88 -1.30
C ARG A 203 -2.54 -6.69 -1.96
N GLY A 204 -3.10 -6.17 -3.05
CA GLY A 204 -4.05 -6.93 -3.84
C GLY A 204 -3.45 -8.24 -4.32
N ALA A 205 -4.29 -9.25 -4.44
CA ALA A 205 -4.00 -10.63 -4.81
C ALA A 205 -3.22 -11.50 -3.80
N ASP A 206 -2.58 -10.92 -2.78
CA ASP A 206 -1.94 -11.70 -1.72
C ASP A 206 -2.97 -12.62 -1.04
N PRO A 207 -2.58 -13.86 -0.64
CA PRO A 207 -3.51 -14.76 0.03
C PRO A 207 -3.85 -14.26 1.42
N TYR A 208 -5.12 -14.44 1.79
CA TYR A 208 -5.57 -14.40 3.17
C TYR A 208 -6.45 -15.62 3.44
N PHE A 209 -6.57 -15.94 4.71
CA PHE A 209 -7.22 -17.15 5.16
C PHE A 209 -8.32 -16.84 6.17
N VAL A 210 -9.39 -17.62 6.08
CA VAL A 210 -10.57 -17.55 6.93
C VAL A 210 -10.89 -18.94 7.46
N ASP A 211 -11.25 -19.02 8.74
CA ASP A 211 -11.69 -20.27 9.33
C ASP A 211 -13.15 -20.53 8.93
N VAL A 212 -13.40 -21.66 8.28
CA VAL A 212 -14.74 -22.10 7.85
C VAL A 212 -15.03 -23.46 8.49
N GLY A 213 -16.17 -23.58 9.17
CA GLY A 213 -16.51 -24.68 10.10
C GLY A 213 -15.95 -26.07 9.75
N GLY A 214 -14.74 -26.37 10.22
CA GLY A 214 -14.02 -27.64 10.00
C GLY A 214 -12.68 -27.54 9.23
N GLY A 215 -12.28 -26.36 8.75
CA GLY A 215 -11.02 -26.12 8.05
C GLY A 215 -10.73 -24.63 7.82
N GLN A 216 -9.78 -24.36 6.93
CA GLN A 216 -9.38 -23.00 6.56
C GLN A 216 -9.56 -22.83 5.05
N ALA A 217 -10.31 -21.80 4.65
CA ALA A 217 -10.43 -21.41 3.25
C ALA A 217 -9.40 -20.34 2.92
N ARG A 218 -8.86 -20.41 1.69
CA ARG A 218 -7.97 -19.40 1.12
C ARG A 218 -8.76 -18.54 0.15
N CYS A 219 -8.66 -17.22 0.31
CA CYS A 219 -9.07 -16.25 -0.70
C CYS A 219 -7.90 -15.33 -1.03
N SER A 220 -8.09 -14.48 -2.03
CA SER A 220 -7.14 -13.47 -2.45
C SER A 220 -7.67 -12.09 -2.06
N ILE A 221 -6.81 -11.24 -1.51
CA ILE A 221 -7.14 -9.85 -1.19
C ILE A 221 -7.54 -9.13 -2.48
N GLY A 222 -8.61 -8.33 -2.50
CA GLY A 222 -9.00 -7.53 -3.65
C GLY A 222 -8.16 -6.27 -3.78
N PHE A 223 -8.68 -5.16 -3.24
CA PHE A 223 -7.98 -3.87 -3.22
C PHE A 223 -7.90 -3.30 -1.81
N SER A 224 -6.77 -2.69 -1.51
CA SER A 224 -6.56 -1.91 -0.28
C SER A 224 -7.51 -0.72 -0.21
N VAL A 225 -8.19 -0.59 0.92
CA VAL A 225 -8.95 0.60 1.33
C VAL A 225 -8.32 1.15 2.61
N THR A 226 -8.61 2.40 2.97
CA THR A 226 -7.95 3.11 4.07
C THR A 226 -7.92 2.35 5.41
N THR A 227 -8.90 1.48 5.66
CA THR A 227 -9.06 0.71 6.91
C THR A 227 -8.86 -0.80 6.74
N GLY A 228 -8.48 -1.27 5.54
CA GLY A 228 -8.31 -2.70 5.27
C GLY A 228 -8.35 -3.04 3.79
N PHE A 229 -9.18 -4.01 3.40
CA PHE A 229 -9.30 -4.40 1.99
C PHE A 229 -10.69 -4.92 1.63
N VAL A 230 -11.09 -4.71 0.37
CA VAL A 230 -12.28 -5.34 -0.21
C VAL A 230 -11.98 -6.75 -0.70
N THR A 231 -13.00 -7.61 -0.67
CA THR A 231 -12.93 -9.01 -1.12
C THR A 231 -14.32 -9.49 -1.57
N ALA A 232 -14.45 -10.77 -1.92
CA ALA A 232 -15.74 -11.40 -2.21
C ALA A 232 -16.47 -11.77 -0.90
N GLY A 233 -17.81 -11.68 -0.91
CA GLY A 233 -18.64 -11.96 0.27
C GLY A 233 -18.61 -13.44 0.65
N HIS A 234 -18.59 -14.34 -0.34
CA HIS A 234 -18.54 -15.78 -0.08
C HIS A 234 -17.25 -16.26 0.62
N CYS A 235 -16.23 -15.40 0.74
CA CYS A 235 -15.01 -15.73 1.46
C CYS A 235 -15.20 -15.72 2.99
N GLY A 236 -16.25 -15.12 3.54
CA GLY A 236 -16.49 -15.13 4.98
C GLY A 236 -17.73 -14.34 5.39
N GLU A 237 -18.33 -14.75 6.50
CA GLU A 237 -19.45 -14.04 7.13
C GLU A 237 -18.94 -12.88 8.00
N GLU A 238 -19.81 -11.94 8.32
CA GLU A 238 -19.47 -10.86 9.26
C GLU A 238 -19.02 -11.43 10.62
N GLY A 239 -17.93 -10.88 11.16
CA GLY A 239 -17.29 -11.35 12.39
C GLY A 239 -16.24 -12.47 12.19
N THR A 240 -16.08 -13.01 10.97
CA THR A 240 -15.02 -13.98 10.69
C THR A 240 -13.63 -13.33 10.81
N ALA A 241 -12.76 -13.89 11.65
CA ALA A 241 -11.36 -13.47 11.76
C ALA A 241 -10.54 -13.93 10.54
N THR A 242 -9.56 -13.11 10.14
CA THR A 242 -8.66 -13.42 9.03
C THR A 242 -7.20 -13.51 9.46
N THR A 243 -6.44 -14.37 8.80
CA THR A 243 -4.98 -14.39 8.85
C THR A 243 -4.39 -14.08 7.47
N GLY A 244 -3.24 -13.41 7.43
CA GLY A 244 -2.60 -13.05 6.17
C GLY A 244 -1.69 -14.15 5.62
N PHE A 245 -1.01 -13.86 4.51
CA PHE A 245 -0.09 -14.79 3.82
C PHE A 245 1.01 -15.38 4.72
N ASN A 246 1.32 -14.73 5.85
CA ASN A 246 2.32 -15.10 6.83
C ASN A 246 1.74 -15.83 8.07
N ASN A 247 0.47 -16.24 8.02
CA ASN A 247 -0.29 -16.84 9.11
C ASN A 247 -0.41 -15.97 10.38
N GLN A 248 -0.16 -14.66 10.29
CA GLN A 248 -0.39 -13.73 11.39
C GLN A 248 -1.82 -13.20 11.34
N ALA A 249 -2.37 -12.88 12.52
CA ALA A 249 -3.67 -12.22 12.64
C ALA A 249 -3.68 -10.95 11.77
N GLN A 250 -4.67 -10.84 10.89
CA GLN A 250 -4.76 -9.78 9.90
C GLN A 250 -5.93 -8.85 10.15
N GLY A 251 -7.13 -9.39 10.29
CA GLY A 251 -8.32 -8.56 10.37
C GLY A 251 -9.60 -9.32 10.72
N THR A 252 -10.72 -8.67 10.47
CA THR A 252 -12.06 -9.24 10.66
C THR A 252 -12.96 -8.80 9.50
N VAL A 253 -13.78 -9.71 9.00
CA VAL A 253 -14.81 -9.41 8.01
C VAL A 253 -15.86 -8.52 8.70
N GLU A 254 -15.95 -7.26 8.29
CA GLU A 254 -16.89 -6.28 8.86
C GLU A 254 -18.17 -6.15 8.02
N PHE A 255 -18.11 -6.60 6.77
CA PHE A 255 -19.25 -6.56 5.87
C PHE A 255 -19.17 -7.72 4.88
N SER A 256 -20.30 -8.39 4.67
CA SER A 256 -20.43 -9.47 3.68
C SER A 256 -21.84 -9.56 3.13
N VAL A 257 -21.96 -9.66 1.80
CA VAL A 257 -23.20 -9.98 1.09
C VAL A 257 -22.92 -11.13 0.14
N PHE A 258 -23.48 -12.31 0.45
CA PHE A 258 -23.52 -13.47 -0.43
C PHE A 258 -24.53 -14.51 0.11
N PRO A 259 -25.34 -15.16 -0.75
CA PRO A 259 -25.62 -14.82 -2.15
C PRO A 259 -26.68 -13.70 -2.24
N GLY A 260 -27.23 -13.46 -3.43
CA GLY A 260 -28.40 -12.60 -3.63
C GLY A 260 -28.09 -11.39 -4.49
N ALA A 261 -28.13 -10.20 -3.88
CA ALA A 261 -27.97 -8.95 -4.62
C ALA A 261 -26.53 -8.76 -5.15
N ALA A 262 -25.54 -9.40 -4.53
CA ALA A 262 -24.12 -9.22 -4.80
C ALA A 262 -23.27 -10.37 -4.23
N ASP A 263 -21.97 -10.31 -4.53
CA ASP A 263 -20.91 -11.09 -3.88
C ASP A 263 -19.77 -10.14 -3.49
N MET A 264 -19.98 -9.40 -2.38
CA MET A 264 -19.06 -8.35 -1.93
C MET A 264 -18.77 -8.48 -0.44
N GLY A 265 -17.53 -8.18 -0.06
CA GLY A 265 -17.11 -8.15 1.33
C GLY A 265 -16.03 -7.11 1.59
N PHE A 266 -15.85 -6.78 2.88
CA PHE A 266 -14.81 -5.90 3.37
C PHE A 266 -14.23 -6.46 4.67
N VAL A 267 -12.89 -6.48 4.73
CA VAL A 267 -12.13 -6.88 5.91
C VAL A 267 -11.42 -5.66 6.47
N ALA A 268 -11.71 -5.30 7.72
CA ALA A 268 -10.93 -4.31 8.44
C ALA A 268 -9.66 -4.96 9.00
N VAL A 269 -8.49 -4.35 8.77
CA VAL A 269 -7.21 -4.90 9.22
C VAL A 269 -6.76 -4.27 10.54
N ASN A 270 -5.98 -5.02 11.32
CA ASN A 270 -5.38 -4.52 12.54
C ASN A 270 -4.13 -3.66 12.25
N GLY A 271 -3.62 -2.96 13.27
CA GLY A 271 -2.51 -2.01 13.14
C GLY A 271 -1.13 -2.60 12.79
N ASN A 272 -1.01 -3.92 12.60
CA ASN A 272 0.23 -4.54 12.11
C ASN A 272 0.26 -4.60 10.57
N TRP A 273 -0.84 -4.27 9.90
CA TRP A 273 -1.02 -4.40 8.46
C TRP A 273 -1.27 -3.05 7.82
N THR A 274 -0.50 -2.71 6.78
CA THR A 274 -0.51 -1.41 6.11
C THR A 274 -1.12 -1.56 4.70
N PRO A 275 -2.29 -0.97 4.43
CA PRO A 275 -2.86 -0.87 3.08
C PRO A 275 -1.91 -0.23 2.07
N ARG A 276 -1.59 -0.93 0.97
CA ARG A 276 -0.75 -0.42 -0.12
C ARG A 276 -1.51 -0.29 -1.45
N PRO A 277 -1.24 0.73 -2.28
CA PRO A 277 -1.92 0.96 -3.56
C PRO A 277 -1.39 0.06 -4.70
N VAL A 278 -1.24 -1.24 -4.43
CA VAL A 278 -0.62 -2.18 -5.38
C VAL A 278 -1.34 -3.53 -5.43
N VAL A 279 -1.17 -4.23 -6.55
CA VAL A 279 -1.58 -5.62 -6.77
C VAL A 279 -0.35 -6.46 -7.06
N ASN A 280 -0.18 -7.58 -6.36
CA ASN A 280 0.90 -8.53 -6.62
C ASN A 280 0.62 -9.30 -7.93
N ASP A 281 1.59 -9.31 -8.86
CA ASP A 281 1.44 -10.02 -10.13
C ASP A 281 1.91 -11.48 -10.10
N PHE A 282 2.54 -11.90 -8.99
CA PHE A 282 3.21 -13.19 -8.78
C PHE A 282 4.39 -13.49 -9.71
N LYS A 283 4.95 -12.46 -10.35
CA LYS A 283 6.16 -12.49 -11.17
C LYS A 283 7.27 -11.57 -10.63
N GLY A 284 7.11 -11.11 -9.38
CA GLY A 284 8.06 -10.23 -8.72
C GLY A 284 7.80 -8.74 -8.94
N ASN A 285 6.67 -8.37 -9.54
CA ASN A 285 6.28 -6.97 -9.73
C ASN A 285 5.02 -6.61 -8.92
N GLU A 286 4.85 -5.32 -8.69
CA GLU A 286 3.67 -4.73 -8.08
C GLU A 286 2.98 -3.83 -9.12
N LEU A 287 1.73 -4.17 -9.46
CA LEU A 287 0.92 -3.40 -10.40
C LEU A 287 0.29 -2.23 -9.63
N PRO A 288 0.50 -0.97 -10.06
CA PRO A 288 -0.02 0.19 -9.34
C PRO A 288 -1.54 0.32 -9.48
N VAL A 289 -2.19 0.84 -8.44
CA VAL A 289 -3.61 1.20 -8.43
C VAL A 289 -3.72 2.72 -8.36
N ALA A 290 -4.13 3.34 -9.45
CA ALA A 290 -4.24 4.81 -9.54
C ALA A 290 -5.68 5.32 -9.37
N GLY A 291 -6.69 4.47 -9.57
CA GLY A 291 -8.10 4.86 -9.49
C GLY A 291 -9.05 3.69 -9.69
N ASN A 292 -10.33 4.00 -9.92
CA ASN A 292 -11.44 3.03 -10.07
C ASN A 292 -12.38 3.36 -11.24
N THR A 293 -11.83 3.97 -12.30
CA THR A 293 -12.61 4.26 -13.52
C THR A 293 -13.06 2.95 -14.17
N GLU A 294 -14.38 2.76 -14.30
CA GLU A 294 -14.95 1.50 -14.78
C GLU A 294 -14.76 1.32 -16.30
N ALA A 295 -14.18 0.19 -16.70
CA ALA A 295 -13.91 -0.15 -18.09
C ALA A 295 -15.17 -0.63 -18.83
N PRO A 296 -15.41 -0.24 -20.09
CA PRO A 296 -16.58 -0.68 -20.88
C PRO A 296 -16.49 -2.15 -21.34
N VAL A 297 -17.59 -2.69 -21.86
CA VAL A 297 -17.57 -4.00 -22.57
C VAL A 297 -16.61 -3.92 -23.75
N GLY A 298 -15.80 -4.96 -23.95
CA GLY A 298 -14.73 -5.03 -24.95
C GLY A 298 -13.37 -4.52 -24.46
N ALA A 299 -13.30 -3.87 -23.31
CA ALA A 299 -12.03 -3.40 -22.76
C ALA A 299 -11.12 -4.56 -22.35
N ALA A 300 -9.81 -4.36 -22.50
CA ALA A 300 -8.80 -5.24 -21.93
C ALA A 300 -8.85 -5.21 -20.41
N ILE A 301 -8.78 -6.38 -19.79
CA ILE A 301 -8.87 -6.51 -18.34
C ILE A 301 -7.99 -7.67 -17.86
N CYS A 302 -7.35 -7.47 -16.72
CA CYS A 302 -6.51 -8.47 -16.06
C CYS A 302 -7.02 -8.74 -14.66
N ARG A 303 -6.84 -9.97 -14.19
CA ARG A 303 -7.13 -10.38 -12.82
C ARG A 303 -5.87 -10.96 -12.19
N SER A 304 -5.70 -10.82 -10.89
CA SER A 304 -4.63 -11.48 -10.15
C SER A 304 -5.17 -12.17 -8.90
N GLY A 305 -4.61 -13.32 -8.54
CA GLY A 305 -4.98 -14.08 -7.35
C GLY A 305 -3.95 -15.12 -6.96
N SER A 306 -4.03 -15.54 -5.70
CA SER A 306 -3.03 -16.38 -5.02
C SER A 306 -2.95 -17.82 -5.52
N THR A 307 -3.87 -18.27 -6.38
CA THR A 307 -3.83 -19.60 -6.98
C THR A 307 -3.15 -19.57 -8.34
N THR A 308 -3.66 -18.74 -9.25
CA THR A 308 -3.26 -18.79 -10.67
C THR A 308 -2.32 -17.65 -11.05
N GLY A 309 -2.16 -16.63 -10.20
CA GLY A 309 -1.43 -15.42 -10.54
C GLY A 309 -2.21 -14.53 -11.48
N THR A 310 -1.50 -13.82 -12.37
CA THR A 310 -2.10 -12.80 -13.24
C THR A 310 -2.47 -13.33 -14.63
N PHE A 311 -3.74 -13.19 -15.00
CA PHE A 311 -4.27 -13.52 -16.33
C PHE A 311 -5.08 -12.36 -16.90
N CYS A 312 -5.15 -12.25 -18.23
CA CYS A 312 -5.81 -11.15 -18.91
C CYS A 312 -6.71 -11.62 -20.05
N GLY A 313 -7.65 -10.76 -20.42
CA GLY A 313 -8.60 -10.97 -21.51
C GLY A 313 -9.49 -9.73 -21.68
N THR A 314 -10.79 -9.93 -21.82
CA THR A 314 -11.75 -8.88 -22.18
C THR A 314 -13.03 -8.93 -21.37
N VAL A 315 -13.62 -7.75 -21.14
CA VAL A 315 -14.97 -7.63 -20.59
C VAL A 315 -15.99 -8.05 -21.65
N LEU A 316 -16.82 -9.05 -21.35
CA LEU A 316 -17.80 -9.60 -22.30
C LEU A 316 -19.21 -9.03 -22.08
N ALA A 317 -19.63 -8.90 -20.83
CA ALA A 317 -20.96 -8.44 -20.49
C ALA A 317 -21.01 -7.87 -19.07
N LYS A 318 -21.94 -6.96 -18.81
CA LYS A 318 -22.19 -6.38 -17.48
C LYS A 318 -23.58 -6.76 -16.99
N ASN A 319 -23.85 -6.54 -15.70
CA ASN A 319 -25.15 -6.79 -15.06
C ASN A 319 -25.64 -8.23 -15.30
N GLN A 320 -24.74 -9.20 -15.13
CA GLN A 320 -25.02 -10.61 -15.26
C GLN A 320 -25.59 -11.18 -13.96
N THR A 321 -26.47 -12.17 -14.11
CA THR A 321 -26.94 -12.98 -13.00
C THR A 321 -26.36 -14.38 -13.14
N VAL A 322 -25.66 -14.84 -12.12
CA VAL A 322 -25.07 -16.19 -12.04
C VAL A 322 -25.81 -16.97 -10.95
N ARG A 323 -26.06 -18.27 -11.18
CA ARG A 323 -26.69 -19.15 -10.20
C ARG A 323 -25.65 -20.10 -9.63
N TYR A 324 -25.16 -19.81 -8.43
CA TYR A 324 -24.30 -20.69 -7.64
C TYR A 324 -25.12 -21.71 -6.84
N PRO A 325 -24.50 -22.77 -6.29
CA PRO A 325 -25.17 -23.72 -5.40
C PRO A 325 -25.86 -23.06 -4.20
N GLU A 326 -25.27 -22.00 -3.66
CA GLU A 326 -25.76 -21.25 -2.50
C GLU A 326 -26.92 -20.32 -2.87
N GLY A 327 -26.97 -19.82 -4.11
CA GLY A 327 -28.01 -18.94 -4.60
C GLY A 327 -27.64 -18.15 -5.84
N ALA A 328 -28.60 -17.37 -6.34
CA ALA A 328 -28.33 -16.44 -7.45
C ALA A 328 -27.58 -15.20 -6.94
N VAL A 329 -26.59 -14.74 -7.71
CA VAL A 329 -25.91 -13.46 -7.53
C VAL A 329 -26.13 -12.59 -8.75
N THR A 330 -26.58 -11.35 -8.54
CA THR A 330 -26.88 -10.38 -9.61
C THR A 330 -25.80 -9.30 -9.75
N GLY A 331 -25.79 -8.56 -10.85
CA GLY A 331 -24.93 -7.37 -11.01
C GLY A 331 -23.50 -7.65 -11.46
N LEU A 332 -23.12 -8.92 -11.67
CA LEU A 332 -21.75 -9.30 -11.98
C LEU A 332 -21.30 -8.85 -13.38
N THR A 333 -19.99 -8.70 -13.56
CA THR A 333 -19.37 -8.49 -14.87
C THR A 333 -18.71 -9.78 -15.34
N ARG A 334 -19.03 -10.23 -16.56
CA ARG A 334 -18.49 -11.44 -17.19
C ARG A 334 -17.28 -11.11 -18.04
N THR A 335 -16.27 -11.99 -17.98
CA THR A 335 -15.04 -11.92 -18.78
C THR A 335 -14.70 -13.30 -19.35
N ASN A 336 -13.78 -13.35 -20.32
CA ASN A 336 -13.19 -14.60 -20.83
C ASN A 336 -11.85 -14.96 -20.17
N VAL A 337 -11.56 -14.38 -19.00
CA VAL A 337 -10.32 -14.68 -18.27
C VAL A 337 -10.59 -15.87 -17.35
N CYS A 338 -9.64 -16.79 -17.25
CA CYS A 338 -9.72 -17.95 -16.35
C CYS A 338 -9.49 -17.55 -14.88
N ALA A 339 -9.99 -18.36 -13.95
CA ALA A 339 -9.70 -18.32 -12.53
C ALA A 339 -9.97 -19.69 -11.90
N GLU A 340 -9.36 -19.98 -10.76
CA GLU A 340 -9.50 -21.26 -10.03
C GLU A 340 -9.77 -21.06 -8.53
N GLY A 341 -10.07 -22.14 -7.80
CA GLY A 341 -10.32 -22.07 -6.36
C GLY A 341 -9.18 -21.38 -5.61
N GLY A 342 -9.49 -20.38 -4.78
CA GLY A 342 -8.53 -19.53 -4.06
C GLY A 342 -8.23 -18.18 -4.74
N ASP A 343 -8.63 -18.00 -6.00
CA ASP A 343 -8.57 -16.72 -6.69
C ASP A 343 -9.72 -15.77 -6.32
N SER A 344 -10.77 -16.31 -5.71
CA SER A 344 -11.89 -15.59 -5.11
C SER A 344 -11.44 -14.38 -4.29
N GLY A 345 -12.14 -13.26 -4.44
CA GLY A 345 -11.77 -11.97 -3.83
C GLY A 345 -10.68 -11.20 -4.57
N GLY A 346 -9.85 -11.86 -5.40
CA GLY A 346 -8.70 -11.24 -6.05
C GLY A 346 -9.08 -10.12 -7.04
N PRO A 347 -8.19 -9.12 -7.22
CA PRO A 347 -8.45 -7.90 -7.95
C PRO A 347 -8.59 -8.08 -9.46
N TRP A 348 -9.35 -7.19 -10.07
CA TRP A 348 -9.44 -6.97 -11.51
C TRP A 348 -8.99 -5.56 -11.87
N LEU A 349 -8.05 -5.43 -12.80
CA LEU A 349 -7.46 -4.18 -13.28
C LEU A 349 -7.70 -3.99 -14.78
N SER A 350 -7.97 -2.75 -15.20
CA SER A 350 -7.84 -2.31 -16.59
C SER A 350 -6.84 -1.17 -16.62
N GLY A 351 -5.61 -1.45 -17.08
CA GLY A 351 -4.47 -0.56 -16.80
C GLY A 351 -4.20 -0.49 -15.28
N ASP A 352 -4.17 0.73 -14.74
CA ASP A 352 -4.03 1.02 -13.31
C ASP A 352 -5.38 1.31 -12.61
N GLN A 353 -6.49 1.07 -13.30
CA GLN A 353 -7.84 1.30 -12.78
C GLN A 353 -8.45 0.03 -12.21
N ALA A 354 -8.80 0.08 -10.93
CA ALA A 354 -9.44 -1.00 -10.19
C ALA A 354 -10.90 -1.22 -10.64
N GLN A 355 -11.24 -2.46 -11.01
CA GLN A 355 -12.52 -2.82 -11.63
C GLN A 355 -13.45 -3.60 -10.71
N GLY A 356 -12.90 -4.53 -9.91
CA GLY A 356 -13.71 -5.40 -9.06
C GLY A 356 -12.95 -6.56 -8.42
N VAL A 357 -13.69 -7.43 -7.75
CA VAL A 357 -13.18 -8.61 -7.04
C VAL A 357 -13.75 -9.89 -7.63
N THR A 358 -12.93 -10.93 -7.71
CA THR A 358 -13.31 -12.22 -8.31
C THR A 358 -14.43 -12.88 -7.51
N SER A 359 -15.59 -13.16 -8.13
CA SER A 359 -16.73 -13.85 -7.49
C SER A 359 -16.69 -15.35 -7.77
N GLY A 360 -16.56 -15.74 -9.03
CA GLY A 360 -16.57 -17.14 -9.42
C GLY A 360 -16.49 -17.30 -10.93
N GLY A 361 -16.43 -18.54 -11.41
CA GLY A 361 -16.25 -18.81 -12.83
C GLY A 361 -16.49 -20.27 -13.21
N SER A 362 -16.17 -20.60 -14.45
CA SER A 362 -16.18 -21.95 -15.00
C SER A 362 -14.93 -22.22 -15.82
N GLY A 363 -14.57 -23.49 -16.00
CA GLY A 363 -13.34 -23.89 -16.66
C GLY A 363 -12.13 -23.85 -15.71
N ASP A 364 -10.93 -23.72 -16.29
CA ASP A 364 -9.65 -23.64 -15.58
C ASP A 364 -8.63 -22.81 -16.37
N CYS A 365 -7.45 -22.56 -15.81
CA CYS A 365 -6.41 -21.79 -16.48
C CYS A 365 -5.55 -22.58 -17.48
N THR A 366 -5.89 -23.85 -17.74
CA THR A 366 -5.27 -24.70 -18.76
C THR A 366 -6.10 -24.75 -20.05
N ALA A 367 -7.41 -24.96 -19.95
CA ALA A 367 -8.36 -25.05 -21.05
C ALA A 367 -9.08 -23.72 -21.35
N GLY A 368 -8.98 -22.75 -20.43
CA GLY A 368 -9.70 -21.50 -20.49
C GLY A 368 -11.04 -21.59 -19.76
N GLY A 369 -11.69 -20.43 -19.61
CA GLY A 369 -12.88 -20.31 -18.80
C GLY A 369 -13.56 -18.96 -18.91
N GLU A 370 -14.71 -18.84 -18.25
CA GLU A 370 -15.37 -17.56 -18.01
C GLU A 370 -15.32 -17.25 -16.53
N THR A 371 -14.95 -16.02 -16.19
CA THR A 371 -14.94 -15.56 -14.81
C THR A 371 -15.79 -14.30 -14.65
N PHE A 372 -16.47 -14.24 -13.52
CA PHE A 372 -17.36 -13.18 -13.10
C PHE A 372 -16.74 -12.43 -11.93
N PHE A 373 -16.81 -11.11 -11.96
CA PHE A 373 -16.37 -10.26 -10.86
C PHE A 373 -17.48 -9.34 -10.38
N GLN A 374 -17.45 -9.07 -9.07
CA GLN A 374 -18.28 -8.05 -8.44
C GLN A 374 -17.64 -6.67 -8.67
N PRO A 375 -18.35 -5.71 -9.28
CA PRO A 375 -17.82 -4.36 -9.52
C PRO A 375 -17.39 -3.64 -8.24
N LEU A 376 -16.18 -3.05 -8.25
CA LEU A 376 -15.57 -2.41 -7.10
C LEU A 376 -16.39 -1.23 -6.56
N ASN A 377 -16.88 -0.38 -7.46
CA ASN A 377 -17.57 0.86 -7.08
C ASN A 377 -18.84 0.60 -6.24
N GLU A 378 -19.47 -0.58 -6.40
CA GLU A 378 -20.60 -0.98 -5.56
C GLU A 378 -20.17 -1.31 -4.13
N ILE A 379 -19.03 -1.99 -3.95
CA ILE A 379 -18.47 -2.33 -2.64
C ILE A 379 -18.07 -1.05 -1.90
N LEU A 380 -17.36 -0.15 -2.59
CA LEU A 380 -16.94 1.13 -2.03
C LEU A 380 -18.14 1.97 -1.59
N ALA A 381 -19.19 2.02 -2.40
CA ALA A 381 -20.40 2.78 -2.08
C ALA A 381 -21.22 2.17 -0.93
N ALA A 382 -21.28 0.84 -0.83
CA ALA A 382 -22.05 0.14 0.20
C ALA A 382 -21.55 0.44 1.62
N GLN A 383 -20.23 0.60 1.76
CA GLN A 383 -19.55 0.78 3.05
C GLN A 383 -18.84 2.14 3.19
N ASN A 384 -19.06 3.07 2.24
CA ASN A 384 -18.39 4.38 2.19
C ASN A 384 -16.86 4.28 2.32
N LEU A 385 -16.26 3.30 1.62
CA LEU A 385 -14.84 3.01 1.68
C LEU A 385 -14.05 3.89 0.71
N THR A 386 -12.83 4.24 1.10
CA THR A 386 -11.88 4.98 0.25
C THR A 386 -10.79 4.05 -0.26
N LEU A 387 -10.68 3.92 -1.58
CA LEU A 387 -9.62 3.15 -2.23
C LEU A 387 -8.24 3.79 -1.98
N VAL A 388 -7.25 2.98 -1.61
CA VAL A 388 -5.85 3.44 -1.51
C VAL A 388 -5.28 3.50 -2.92
N THR A 389 -4.74 4.66 -3.31
CA THR A 389 -4.22 4.90 -4.66
C THR A 389 -2.81 5.49 -4.61
N THR A 390 -2.05 5.34 -5.69
CA THR A 390 -0.68 5.86 -5.81
C THR A 390 -0.61 7.39 -5.69
N ALA A 391 -1.68 8.11 -6.02
CA ALA A 391 -1.78 9.56 -5.80
C ALA A 391 -1.94 9.94 -4.32
N GLY A 392 -2.26 8.99 -3.44
CA GLY A 392 -2.44 9.18 -2.00
C GLY A 392 -1.18 9.00 -1.16
N GLU A 393 -0.07 8.50 -1.72
CA GLU A 393 1.19 8.30 -0.97
C GLU A 393 2.11 9.53 -0.95
N GLU A 394 1.93 10.54 -1.82
CA GLU A 394 2.63 11.84 -1.73
C GLU A 394 1.82 12.96 -2.38
N SER A 395 1.37 13.97 -1.61
CA SER A 395 1.07 15.34 -2.09
C SER A 395 0.69 16.29 -0.93
N THR A 396 1.67 16.68 -0.09
CA THR A 396 1.55 17.90 0.75
C THR A 396 2.14 19.13 0.09
N THR A 397 2.18 19.19 -1.24
CA THR A 397 2.51 20.42 -1.97
C THR A 397 1.58 20.57 -3.18
N PRO A 398 0.88 21.71 -3.34
CA PRO A 398 0.06 21.95 -4.52
C PRO A 398 0.92 21.89 -5.79
N PRO A 399 0.44 21.25 -6.88
CA PRO A 399 1.26 21.04 -8.06
C PRO A 399 1.56 22.37 -8.74
N THR A 400 2.85 22.73 -8.76
CA THR A 400 3.37 23.69 -9.74
C THR A 400 3.46 22.94 -11.06
N ALA A 401 2.58 23.28 -12.00
CA ALA A 401 2.56 22.71 -13.34
C ALA A 401 3.86 23.06 -14.09
N ALA A 402 4.57 22.03 -14.58
CA ALA A 402 5.59 22.19 -15.60
C ALA A 402 4.94 22.08 -17.00
N PRO A 403 5.47 22.81 -18.01
CA PRO A 403 4.68 23.23 -19.16
C PRO A 403 4.71 22.20 -20.29
N THR A 404 3.55 21.79 -20.76
CA THR A 404 3.41 21.16 -22.08
C THR A 404 3.18 22.27 -23.09
N THR A 405 4.12 22.43 -24.01
CA THR A 405 4.09 23.40 -25.10
C THR A 405 2.91 23.15 -26.04
N ALA A 406 1.94 24.06 -26.02
CA ALA A 406 0.91 24.19 -27.05
C ALA A 406 1.37 25.13 -28.18
N PRO A 407 0.95 24.92 -29.45
CA PRO A 407 1.11 25.88 -30.54
C PRO A 407 0.23 27.13 -30.30
N PRO A 408 0.49 28.27 -30.97
CA PRO A 408 0.14 29.57 -30.44
C PRO A 408 -1.35 29.92 -30.47
N ALA A 409 -1.76 30.51 -29.35
CA ALA A 409 -2.84 31.45 -29.05
C ALA A 409 -3.82 31.83 -30.18
N GLY A 410 -5.08 31.43 -29.99
CA GLY A 410 -6.24 32.24 -30.32
C GLY A 410 -6.83 32.81 -29.02
N GLU A 411 -7.08 34.12 -29.00
CA GLU A 411 -7.50 34.90 -27.83
C GLU A 411 -8.88 34.50 -27.29
N GLY A 412 -8.98 34.32 -25.96
CA GLY A 412 -10.10 34.79 -25.14
C GLY A 412 -11.31 33.88 -24.92
N ALA A 413 -11.27 33.04 -23.88
CA ALA A 413 -12.40 32.74 -22.99
C ALA A 413 -11.84 32.13 -21.68
N GLU A 414 -12.19 32.68 -20.52
CA GLU A 414 -11.91 32.03 -19.24
C GLU A 414 -12.66 30.69 -19.22
N ALA A 415 -11.94 29.56 -19.06
CA ALA A 415 -12.55 28.23 -19.00
C ALA A 415 -13.46 28.16 -17.77
N SER A 416 -14.76 27.91 -17.98
CA SER A 416 -15.72 27.87 -16.88
C SER A 416 -15.50 26.59 -16.06
N ALA A 417 -15.93 26.59 -14.79
CA ALA A 417 -15.88 25.39 -13.94
C ALA A 417 -16.63 24.19 -14.55
N CYS A 418 -17.45 24.42 -15.58
CA CYS A 418 -18.20 23.41 -16.28
C CYS A 418 -17.31 22.56 -17.21
N ASP A 419 -16.21 23.11 -17.75
CA ASP A 419 -15.35 22.42 -18.73
C ASP A 419 -14.62 21.20 -18.16
N ALA A 420 -14.46 21.14 -16.84
CA ALA A 420 -13.81 20.03 -16.13
C ALA A 420 -14.67 18.76 -16.04
N LEU A 421 -15.96 18.82 -16.41
CA LEU A 421 -16.86 17.68 -16.32
C LEU A 421 -16.86 16.84 -17.63
N PRO A 422 -16.98 15.50 -17.53
CA PRO A 422 -16.71 14.61 -18.67
C PRO A 422 -17.79 14.64 -19.77
N VAL A 423 -18.99 15.14 -19.47
CA VAL A 423 -20.06 15.29 -20.47
C VAL A 423 -20.47 16.75 -20.58
N GLN A 424 -20.21 17.33 -21.76
CA GLN A 424 -20.60 18.71 -22.11
C GLN A 424 -21.83 18.72 -23.00
N ARG A 425 -22.81 19.59 -22.71
CA ARG A 425 -24.01 19.79 -23.52
C ARG A 425 -24.38 21.25 -23.60
N ASP A 426 -24.55 21.74 -24.81
CA ASP A 426 -25.10 23.07 -25.06
C ASP A 426 -26.62 23.01 -25.27
N GLY A 427 -27.27 24.11 -24.97
CA GLY A 427 -28.69 24.30 -25.24
C GLY A 427 -29.04 25.77 -25.46
N THR A 428 -30.29 26.03 -25.84
CA THR A 428 -30.78 27.40 -26.02
C THR A 428 -32.21 27.49 -25.52
N ILE A 429 -32.41 28.38 -24.55
CA ILE A 429 -33.74 28.72 -24.06
C ILE A 429 -34.24 29.95 -24.82
N ASN A 430 -35.35 29.81 -25.54
CA ASN A 430 -35.90 30.85 -26.41
C ASN A 430 -37.01 31.67 -25.75
N ARG A 431 -37.53 31.22 -24.59
CA ARG A 431 -38.61 31.89 -23.86
C ARG A 431 -38.38 31.77 -22.35
N ALA A 432 -38.56 32.86 -21.60
CA ALA A 432 -38.59 32.81 -20.15
C ALA A 432 -39.71 31.86 -19.66
N GLY A 433 -39.44 31.08 -18.62
CA GLY A 433 -40.28 30.00 -18.12
C GLY A 433 -40.14 28.67 -18.89
N GLN A 434 -39.33 28.60 -19.95
CA GLN A 434 -39.07 27.35 -20.67
C GLN A 434 -38.15 26.44 -19.85
N ALA A 435 -38.42 25.14 -19.90
CA ALA A 435 -37.59 24.08 -19.34
C ALA A 435 -37.04 23.19 -20.46
N GLN A 436 -35.76 22.83 -20.39
CA GLN A 436 -35.10 21.92 -21.32
C GLN A 436 -34.49 20.73 -20.57
N ALA A 437 -34.89 19.52 -20.93
CA ALA A 437 -34.31 18.30 -20.39
C ALA A 437 -33.01 17.93 -21.11
N GLN A 438 -32.04 17.41 -20.35
CA GLN A 438 -30.73 16.99 -20.83
C GLN A 438 -30.38 15.58 -20.30
N PRO A 439 -29.70 14.74 -21.11
CA PRO A 439 -29.18 15.04 -22.45
C PRO A 439 -30.24 14.96 -23.57
N ASN A 440 -30.18 15.87 -24.55
CA ASN A 440 -30.94 15.84 -25.81
C ASN A 440 -32.47 15.72 -25.65
N GLY A 441 -33.06 16.36 -24.64
CA GLY A 441 -34.49 16.24 -24.33
C GLY A 441 -34.89 14.93 -23.64
N GLY A 442 -33.92 14.03 -23.40
CA GLY A 442 -34.13 12.69 -22.86
C GLY A 442 -33.72 12.53 -21.41
N ALA A 443 -33.32 11.31 -21.08
CA ALA A 443 -32.85 10.89 -19.77
C ALA A 443 -31.74 9.84 -19.95
N TYR A 444 -30.90 9.68 -18.93
CA TYR A 444 -29.83 8.70 -18.90
C TYR A 444 -30.05 7.72 -17.75
N ARG A 445 -29.49 6.51 -17.86
CA ARG A 445 -29.39 5.59 -16.72
C ARG A 445 -28.10 5.87 -15.98
N ALA A 446 -28.19 5.89 -14.66
CA ALA A 446 -27.04 6.03 -13.79
C ALA A 446 -27.03 4.93 -12.72
N ARG A 447 -25.83 4.55 -12.27
CA ARG A 447 -25.63 3.67 -11.11
C ARG A 447 -25.72 4.46 -9.81
N ALA A 448 -25.65 3.75 -8.68
CA ALA A 448 -25.54 4.41 -7.37
C ALA A 448 -24.18 5.11 -7.28
N GLY A 449 -24.18 6.37 -6.85
CA GLY A 449 -22.98 7.20 -6.89
C GLY A 449 -23.27 8.69 -6.83
N THR A 450 -22.24 9.50 -7.00
CA THR A 450 -22.34 10.97 -6.92
C THR A 450 -22.61 11.56 -8.30
N HIS A 451 -23.72 12.30 -8.41
CA HIS A 451 -24.04 13.15 -9.54
C HIS A 451 -23.44 14.54 -9.34
N SER A 452 -22.59 14.97 -10.27
CA SER A 452 -21.99 16.31 -10.30
C SER A 452 -22.37 17.01 -11.61
N ALA A 453 -22.81 18.26 -11.52
CA ALA A 453 -23.14 19.07 -12.68
C ALA A 453 -22.82 20.55 -12.47
N CYS A 454 -22.55 21.23 -13.57
CA CYS A 454 -22.29 22.66 -13.67
C CYS A 454 -23.09 23.23 -14.85
N LEU A 455 -23.77 24.36 -14.66
CA LEU A 455 -24.47 25.12 -15.69
C LEU A 455 -23.90 26.53 -15.76
N ASP A 456 -23.41 26.89 -16.94
CA ASP A 456 -23.04 28.24 -17.34
C ASP A 456 -24.20 28.85 -18.13
N ALA A 457 -24.72 29.97 -17.64
CA ALA A 457 -25.89 30.66 -18.16
C ALA A 457 -25.49 32.03 -18.74
N PRO A 458 -26.20 32.53 -19.76
CA PRO A 458 -25.80 33.77 -20.42
C PRO A 458 -25.96 34.96 -19.47
N ALA A 459 -25.05 35.93 -19.56
CA ALA A 459 -25.07 37.12 -18.71
C ALA A 459 -26.44 37.81 -18.71
N GLY A 460 -27.01 38.04 -17.53
CA GLY A 460 -28.33 38.66 -17.35
C GLY A 460 -29.52 37.71 -17.47
N ALA A 461 -29.31 36.41 -17.70
CA ALA A 461 -30.33 35.38 -17.55
C ALA A 461 -30.21 34.66 -16.20
N ASP A 462 -31.33 34.17 -15.68
CA ASP A 462 -31.42 33.39 -14.45
C ASP A 462 -31.94 31.99 -14.79
N PHE A 463 -31.02 31.05 -14.95
CA PHE A 463 -31.32 29.66 -15.29
C PHE A 463 -31.06 28.75 -14.08
N ASP A 464 -32.09 28.03 -13.65
CA ASP A 464 -32.02 27.04 -12.58
C ASP A 464 -31.61 25.66 -13.14
N LEU A 465 -30.80 24.93 -12.37
CA LEU A 465 -30.39 23.57 -12.68
C LEU A 465 -31.08 22.58 -11.74
N LEU A 466 -31.83 21.64 -12.29
CA LEU A 466 -32.52 20.59 -11.53
C LEU A 466 -32.02 19.21 -11.94
N LEU A 467 -31.79 18.33 -10.97
CA LEU A 467 -31.63 16.90 -11.19
C LEU A 467 -32.96 16.22 -10.89
N GLN A 468 -33.47 15.43 -11.83
CA GLN A 468 -34.70 14.67 -11.67
C GLN A 468 -34.47 13.17 -11.82
N GLN A 469 -35.08 12.37 -10.94
CA GLN A 469 -35.07 10.91 -10.98
C GLN A 469 -36.45 10.37 -11.40
N ARG A 470 -36.46 9.32 -12.23
CA ARG A 470 -37.68 8.61 -12.63
C ARG A 470 -38.13 7.64 -11.54
N ASN A 471 -39.37 7.73 -11.10
CA ASN A 471 -39.97 6.81 -10.15
C ASN A 471 -40.57 5.56 -10.82
N ASN A 472 -41.04 4.60 -10.01
CA ASN A 472 -41.63 3.34 -10.48
C ASN A 472 -42.92 3.49 -11.30
N ARG A 473 -43.56 4.68 -11.26
CA ARG A 473 -44.73 5.02 -12.11
C ARG A 473 -44.31 5.71 -13.41
N GLY A 474 -43.01 5.75 -13.71
CA GLY A 474 -42.45 6.37 -14.90
C GLY A 474 -42.38 7.89 -14.87
N GLN A 475 -42.73 8.55 -13.75
CA GLN A 475 -42.74 10.01 -13.60
C GLN A 475 -41.40 10.53 -13.07
N PHE A 476 -40.94 11.67 -13.57
CA PHE A 476 -39.74 12.35 -13.06
C PHE A 476 -40.06 13.23 -11.84
N ARG A 477 -39.21 13.16 -10.81
CA ARG A 477 -39.27 13.98 -9.60
C ARG A 477 -37.93 14.66 -9.36
N THR A 478 -37.93 15.93 -9.01
CA THR A 478 -36.71 16.66 -8.65
C THR A 478 -36.12 16.11 -7.35
N VAL A 479 -34.87 15.67 -7.41
CA VAL A 479 -34.11 15.12 -6.28
C VAL A 479 -33.01 16.07 -5.80
N ALA A 480 -32.53 16.97 -6.66
CA ALA A 480 -31.63 18.07 -6.29
C ALA A 480 -31.89 19.29 -7.18
N ARG A 481 -31.55 20.48 -6.69
CA ARG A 481 -31.68 21.75 -7.43
C ARG A 481 -30.56 22.71 -7.03
N SER A 482 -30.18 23.57 -7.97
CA SER A 482 -29.31 24.72 -7.76
C SER A 482 -30.00 25.92 -8.43
N THR A 483 -30.17 27.02 -7.70
CA THR A 483 -31.01 28.18 -8.10
C THR A 483 -30.35 29.51 -7.76
N GLY A 484 -30.74 30.61 -8.41
CA GLY A 484 -30.25 31.98 -8.12
C GLY A 484 -29.36 32.57 -9.22
N ALA A 485 -28.69 33.71 -9.00
CA ALA A 485 -27.84 34.32 -10.04
C ALA A 485 -26.48 33.61 -10.24
N GLY A 486 -25.90 33.72 -11.43
CA GLY A 486 -24.54 33.21 -11.77
C GLY A 486 -24.49 31.74 -12.20
N ASP A 487 -23.31 31.13 -12.15
CA ASP A 487 -23.11 29.71 -12.49
C ASP A 487 -23.81 28.80 -11.48
N LYS A 488 -24.29 27.64 -11.92
CA LYS A 488 -24.93 26.65 -11.04
C LYS A 488 -24.06 25.42 -10.91
N THR A 489 -23.65 25.10 -9.70
CA THR A 489 -23.07 23.77 -9.39
C THR A 489 -24.07 22.92 -8.62
N LEU A 490 -24.08 21.62 -8.88
CA LEU A 490 -24.94 20.64 -8.21
C LEU A 490 -24.14 19.37 -7.91
N SER A 491 -24.24 18.89 -6.67
CA SER A 491 -23.70 17.59 -6.24
C SER A 491 -24.79 16.82 -5.48
N PHE A 492 -24.99 15.54 -5.82
CA PHE A 492 -26.04 14.70 -5.23
C PHE A 492 -25.66 13.21 -5.22
N ALA A 493 -25.69 12.58 -4.04
CA ALA A 493 -25.53 11.13 -3.91
C ALA A 493 -26.85 10.40 -4.26
N GLY A 494 -26.89 9.76 -5.42
CA GLY A 494 -28.06 9.06 -5.96
C GLY A 494 -27.94 7.53 -5.90
N ARG A 495 -29.08 6.84 -5.93
CA ARG A 495 -29.15 5.39 -6.14
C ARG A 495 -29.17 5.06 -7.63
N SER A 496 -28.97 3.80 -8.01
CA SER A 496 -29.15 3.38 -9.40
C SER A 496 -30.56 3.69 -9.90
N GLY A 497 -30.68 4.21 -11.12
CA GLY A 497 -31.96 4.68 -11.64
C GLY A 497 -31.87 5.41 -12.98
N THR A 498 -32.98 5.97 -13.44
CA THR A 498 -33.02 6.82 -14.62
C THR A 498 -33.11 8.28 -14.18
N TYR A 499 -32.19 9.11 -14.65
CA TYR A 499 -32.06 10.52 -14.28
C TYR A 499 -32.10 11.42 -15.50
N ARG A 500 -32.41 12.69 -15.29
CA ARG A 500 -32.22 13.77 -16.27
C ARG A 500 -31.87 15.06 -15.56
N TYR A 501 -31.07 15.89 -16.21
CA TYR A 501 -30.93 17.29 -15.82
C TYR A 501 -32.03 18.11 -16.51
N VAL A 502 -32.54 19.13 -15.84
CA VAL A 502 -33.50 20.08 -16.41
C VAL A 502 -32.98 21.47 -16.14
N VAL A 503 -32.76 22.22 -17.21
CA VAL A 503 -32.42 23.65 -17.16
C VAL A 503 -33.72 24.43 -17.31
N VAL A 504 -34.03 25.31 -16.35
CA VAL A 504 -35.27 26.11 -16.33
C VAL A 504 -34.91 27.58 -16.34
N ALA A 505 -35.39 28.32 -17.35
CA ALA A 505 -35.20 29.76 -17.37
C ALA A 505 -36.22 30.45 -16.47
N THR A 506 -35.79 30.88 -15.29
CA THR A 506 -36.60 31.67 -14.35
C THR A 506 -36.72 33.12 -14.83
N ALA A 507 -35.64 33.66 -15.42
CA ALA A 507 -35.67 34.93 -16.17
C ALA A 507 -34.68 34.91 -17.35
N GLY A 508 -34.96 35.69 -18.40
CA GLY A 508 -34.08 35.81 -19.56
C GLY A 508 -34.18 34.63 -20.56
N THR A 509 -33.36 34.72 -21.60
CA THR A 509 -33.27 33.76 -22.71
C THR A 509 -31.84 33.74 -23.23
N GLY A 510 -31.41 32.64 -23.85
CA GLY A 510 -30.09 32.56 -24.47
C GLY A 510 -29.50 31.15 -24.47
N ALA A 511 -28.27 31.05 -24.98
CA ALA A 511 -27.51 29.81 -25.00
C ALA A 511 -26.90 29.53 -23.61
N TYR A 512 -26.83 28.26 -23.25
CA TYR A 512 -26.20 27.78 -22.01
C TYR A 512 -25.30 26.59 -22.29
N SER A 513 -24.32 26.37 -21.42
CA SER A 513 -23.46 25.19 -21.43
C SER A 513 -23.62 24.41 -20.13
N LEU A 514 -23.80 23.09 -20.24
CA LEU A 514 -24.02 22.17 -19.12
C LEU A 514 -22.94 21.09 -19.12
N GLY A 515 -22.09 21.11 -18.10
CA GLY A 515 -21.17 20.02 -17.78
C GLY A 515 -21.79 19.07 -16.76
N PHE A 516 -21.68 17.75 -16.92
CA PHE A 516 -22.08 16.78 -15.90
C PHE A 516 -21.34 15.45 -15.98
N ASN A 517 -21.46 14.64 -14.93
CA ASN A 517 -21.03 13.25 -14.93
C ASN A 517 -22.21 12.27 -15.14
N VAL A 518 -21.87 11.11 -15.68
CA VAL A 518 -22.75 9.95 -15.79
C VAL A 518 -21.99 8.80 -15.13
N GLN A 519 -22.39 8.45 -13.91
CA GLN A 519 -21.91 7.25 -13.22
C GLN A 519 -22.83 6.08 -13.49
#